data_AF-A0A4W5L979-F1
#
_entry.id   AF-A0A4W5L979-F1
#
_cell.length_a   1.000
_cell.length_b   1.000
_cell.length_c   1.000
_cell.angle_alpha   90.00
_cell.angle_beta   90.00
_cell.angle_gamma   90.00
#
_symmetry.space_group_name_H-M   'P 1'
#
loop_
_entity.id
_entity.type
_entity.pdbx_description
1 polymer ?
#
loop_
_entity_poly.entity_id
_entity_poly.type
_entity_poly.pdbx_seq_one_letter_code
_entity_poly.pdbx_strand_id
1 'polypeptide(L)'
;MQWISHLKSRILDVFRNIDRDQDGRISKKELIDNVLASKFPTNSLEMNAVANIFDTNGDGFIDYYEFVSALHPSRDPYRRTLDADQINEEVSRQVSHCICPKRFQVEQISANRYRVSDLKPFDCM
;
A
#
# COMPACT_ATOMS: atom_id res chain seq x y z
N MET A 1 -20.48 -2.75 -4.71
CA MET A 1 -19.99 -1.54 -4.00
C MET A 1 -20.49 -1.48 -2.55
N GLN A 2 -20.49 -2.58 -1.78
CA GLN A 2 -21.03 -2.61 -0.39
C GLN A 2 -19.94 -2.63 0.70
N TRP A 3 -18.70 -3.00 0.36
CA TRP A 3 -17.59 -3.08 1.32
C TRP A 3 -17.07 -1.70 1.74
N ILE A 4 -17.09 -0.73 0.82
CA ILE A 4 -16.57 0.63 1.04
C ILE A 4 -17.47 1.43 2.01
N SER A 5 -18.78 1.24 2.00
CA SER A 5 -19.69 2.01 2.87
C SER A 5 -19.58 1.57 4.33
N HIS A 6 -19.53 0.26 4.59
CA HIS A 6 -19.50 -0.27 5.96
C HIS A 6 -18.14 -0.03 6.64
N LEU A 7 -17.02 -0.15 5.91
CA LEU A 7 -15.70 0.21 6.46
C LEU A 7 -15.55 1.71 6.69
N LYS A 8 -16.03 2.57 5.77
CA LYS A 8 -15.96 4.03 5.94
C LYS A 8 -16.69 4.49 7.20
N SER A 9 -17.89 3.96 7.47
CA SER A 9 -18.63 4.27 8.70
C SER A 9 -17.84 3.88 9.94
N ARG A 10 -17.34 2.63 10.00
CA ARG A 10 -16.60 2.14 11.16
C ARG A 10 -15.29 2.91 11.42
N ILE A 11 -14.59 3.29 10.35
CA ILE A 11 -13.34 4.06 10.48
C ILE A 11 -13.63 5.48 10.98
N LEU A 12 -14.69 6.11 10.48
CA LEU A 12 -15.15 7.42 10.96
C LEU A 12 -15.57 7.38 12.44
N ASP A 13 -16.28 6.32 12.85
CA ASP A 13 -16.70 6.17 14.24
C ASP A 13 -15.50 6.02 15.17
N VAL A 14 -14.48 5.26 14.77
CA VAL A 14 -13.22 5.14 15.53
C VAL A 14 -12.49 6.47 15.58
N PHE A 15 -12.37 7.18 14.45
CA PHE A 15 -11.70 8.48 14.39
C PHE A 15 -12.34 9.47 15.39
N ARG A 16 -13.67 9.61 15.35
CA ARG A 16 -14.43 10.49 16.26
C ARG A 16 -14.38 10.06 17.71
N ASN A 17 -14.15 8.79 17.99
CA ASN A 17 -14.00 8.30 19.37
C ASN A 17 -12.60 8.62 19.95
N ILE A 18 -11.62 8.87 19.08
CA ILE A 18 -10.26 9.25 19.49
C ILE A 18 -10.15 10.78 19.61
N ASP A 19 -10.66 11.52 18.61
CA ASP A 19 -10.75 12.99 18.58
C ASP A 19 -11.69 13.48 19.70
N ARG A 20 -11.13 13.83 20.85
CA ARG A 20 -11.90 14.15 22.07
C ARG A 20 -12.35 15.59 22.09
N ASP A 21 -11.52 16.49 21.58
CA ASP A 21 -11.83 17.92 21.51
C ASP A 21 -12.62 18.31 20.25
N GLN A 22 -12.79 17.38 19.31
CA GLN A 22 -13.57 17.53 18.07
C GLN A 22 -13.01 18.62 17.16
N ASP A 23 -11.69 18.80 17.17
CA ASP A 23 -11.01 19.75 16.29
C ASP A 23 -10.85 19.23 14.84
N GLY A 24 -11.28 17.98 14.60
CA GLY A 24 -11.24 17.32 13.31
C GLY A 24 -9.90 16.66 12.97
N ARG A 25 -8.99 16.58 13.95
CA ARG A 25 -7.68 15.94 13.88
C ARG A 25 -7.49 15.10 15.14
N ILE A 26 -6.45 14.28 15.15
CA ILE A 26 -6.08 13.51 16.34
C ILE A 26 -4.69 13.95 16.76
N SER A 27 -4.57 14.51 17.95
CA SER A 27 -3.26 14.79 18.54
C SER A 27 -2.57 13.49 18.99
N LYS A 28 -1.23 13.51 19.07
CA LYS A 28 -0.46 12.36 19.59
C LYS A 28 -0.93 11.93 20.97
N LYS A 29 -1.27 12.91 21.81
CA LYS A 29 -1.77 12.66 23.17
C LYS A 29 -3.09 11.90 23.13
N GLU A 30 -4.04 12.33 22.31
CA GLU A 30 -5.34 11.66 22.19
C GLU A 30 -5.21 10.23 21.68
N LEU A 31 -4.35 10.00 20.68
CA LEU A 31 -4.07 8.65 20.19
C LEU A 31 -3.49 7.77 21.30
N ILE A 32 -2.46 8.25 22.01
CA ILE A 32 -1.80 7.50 23.08
C ILE A 32 -2.79 7.22 24.21
N ASP A 33 -3.53 8.22 24.68
CA ASP A 33 -4.50 8.09 25.77
C ASP A 33 -5.62 7.12 25.40
N ASN A 34 -6.08 7.13 24.14
CA ASN A 34 -7.10 6.21 23.66
C ASN A 34 -6.60 4.76 23.60
N VAL A 35 -5.39 4.53 23.08
CA VAL A 35 -4.82 3.17 22.98
C VAL A 35 -4.44 2.62 24.35
N LEU A 36 -3.90 3.44 25.25
CA LEU A 36 -3.61 3.02 26.63
C LEU A 36 -4.87 2.74 27.46
N ALA A 37 -6.00 3.38 27.12
CA ALA A 37 -7.30 3.05 27.70
C ALA A 37 -7.89 1.74 27.13
N SER A 38 -7.32 1.21 26.05
CA SER A 38 -7.73 -0.07 25.48
C SER A 38 -7.11 -1.25 26.26
N LYS A 39 -7.56 -2.47 25.96
CA LYS A 39 -6.99 -3.69 26.56
C LYS A 39 -5.68 -4.14 25.90
N PHE A 40 -5.11 -3.36 24.97
CA PHE A 40 -3.86 -3.71 24.33
C PHE A 40 -2.67 -3.44 25.26
N PRO A 41 -1.78 -4.43 25.50
CA PRO A 41 -0.57 -4.20 26.27
C PRO A 41 0.44 -3.44 25.41
N THR A 42 0.56 -2.13 25.66
CA THR A 42 1.56 -1.27 25.03
C THR A 42 2.00 -0.18 26.02
N ASN A 43 3.04 0.58 25.66
CA ASN A 43 3.53 1.70 26.45
C ASN A 43 3.52 3.01 25.64
N SER A 44 3.67 4.14 26.34
CA SER A 44 3.66 5.46 25.70
C SER A 44 4.79 5.65 24.69
N LEU A 45 5.95 5.00 24.87
CA LEU A 45 7.10 5.13 23.97
C LEU A 45 6.82 4.44 22.62
N GLU A 46 6.28 3.24 22.65
CA GLU A 46 5.82 2.50 21.47
C GLU A 46 4.74 3.29 20.73
N MET A 47 3.77 3.84 21.46
CA MET A 47 2.70 4.61 20.83
C MET A 47 3.15 5.95 20.25
N ASN A 48 4.22 6.56 20.77
CA ASN A 48 4.84 7.71 20.10
C ASN A 48 5.43 7.33 18.73
N ALA A 49 6.10 6.17 18.63
CA ALA A 49 6.60 5.69 17.35
C ALA A 49 5.45 5.41 16.37
N VAL A 50 4.35 4.81 16.84
CA VAL A 50 3.15 4.58 16.03
C VAL A 50 2.51 5.89 15.58
N ALA A 51 2.37 6.88 16.47
CA ALA A 51 1.83 8.19 16.11
C ALA A 51 2.62 8.84 14.97
N ASN A 52 3.95 8.72 14.99
CA ASN A 52 4.82 9.23 13.93
C ASN A 52 4.68 8.47 12.60
N ILE A 53 4.19 7.24 12.58
CA ILE A 53 3.92 6.48 11.34
C ILE A 53 2.60 6.95 10.69
N PHE A 54 1.66 7.41 11.51
CA PHE A 54 0.38 7.94 11.05
C PHE A 54 0.54 9.37 10.52
N ASP A 55 1.22 10.23 11.28
CA ASP A 55 1.59 11.62 10.97
C ASP A 55 2.60 11.67 9.81
N THR A 56 2.09 11.72 8.58
CA THR A 56 2.90 11.60 7.36
C THR A 56 3.46 12.95 6.95
N ASN A 57 2.74 14.02 7.25
CA ASN A 57 3.14 15.40 6.97
C ASN A 57 4.06 16.00 8.05
N GLY A 58 4.16 15.36 9.23
CA GLY A 58 5.02 15.78 10.34
C GLY A 58 4.50 16.99 11.11
N ASP A 59 3.22 17.32 11.01
CA ASP A 59 2.63 18.50 11.66
C ASP A 59 2.29 18.27 13.15
N GLY A 60 2.46 17.02 13.62
CA GLY A 60 2.20 16.63 14.99
C GLY A 60 0.77 16.20 15.26
N PHE A 61 -0.10 16.23 14.25
CA PHE A 61 -1.48 15.78 14.28
C PHE A 61 -1.67 14.66 13.25
N ILE A 62 -2.79 13.95 13.37
CA ILE A 62 -3.19 12.93 12.42
C ILE A 62 -4.54 13.35 11.88
N ASP A 63 -4.57 13.80 10.62
CA ASP A 63 -5.81 14.15 9.97
C ASP A 63 -6.60 12.90 9.54
N TYR A 64 -7.85 13.10 9.12
CA TYR A 64 -8.71 11.98 8.70
C TYR A 64 -8.14 11.21 7.50
N TYR A 65 -7.50 11.88 6.55
CA TYR A 65 -6.91 11.23 5.37
C TYR A 65 -5.69 10.40 5.75
N GLU A 66 -4.83 10.92 6.64
CA GLU A 66 -3.69 10.21 7.20
C GLU A 66 -4.14 8.98 7.98
N PHE A 67 -5.17 9.12 8.81
CA PHE A 67 -5.77 8.02 9.57
C PHE A 67 -6.32 6.90 8.68
N VAL A 68 -7.11 7.26 7.65
CA VAL A 68 -7.66 6.28 6.70
C VAL A 68 -6.55 5.66 5.85
N SER A 69 -5.56 6.45 5.43
CA SER A 69 -4.40 5.96 4.68
C SER A 69 -3.65 4.93 5.49
N ALA A 70 -3.35 5.24 6.77
CA ALA A 70 -2.67 4.38 7.74
C ALA A 70 -3.37 3.03 7.92
N LEU A 71 -4.70 3.01 7.94
CA LEU A 71 -5.51 1.80 8.14
C LEU A 71 -5.84 1.06 6.84
N HIS A 72 -5.46 1.59 5.67
CA HIS A 72 -5.76 0.96 4.40
C HIS A 72 -4.90 -0.32 4.23
N PRO A 73 -5.49 -1.48 3.87
CA PRO A 73 -4.76 -2.76 3.77
C PRO A 73 -3.67 -2.79 2.69
N SER A 74 -3.65 -1.80 1.79
CA SER A 74 -2.57 -1.59 0.80
C SER A 74 -1.32 -0.95 1.40
N ARG A 75 -1.40 -0.43 2.63
CA ARG A 75 -0.32 0.30 3.29
C ARG A 75 0.68 -0.64 3.98
N ASP A 76 0.70 -1.92 3.61
CA ASP A 76 1.76 -2.84 3.99
C ASP A 76 3.10 -2.31 3.44
N PRO A 77 4.02 -1.85 4.31
CA PRO A 77 5.32 -1.33 3.89
C PRO A 77 6.14 -2.37 3.13
N TYR A 78 5.87 -3.65 3.38
CA TYR A 78 6.52 -4.79 2.74
C TYR A 78 5.96 -5.09 1.34
N ARG A 79 4.75 -4.62 1.03
CA ARG A 79 4.09 -4.87 -0.26
C ARG A 79 4.41 -3.79 -1.30
N ARG A 80 4.75 -2.57 -0.87
CA ARG A 80 5.12 -1.47 -1.79
C ARG A 80 6.47 -1.67 -2.47
N THR A 81 7.38 -2.45 -1.90
CA THR A 81 8.70 -2.71 -2.49
C THR A 81 8.71 -3.87 -3.49
N LEU A 82 7.63 -4.65 -3.63
CA LEU A 82 7.65 -5.90 -4.38
C LEU A 82 7.10 -5.81 -5.82
N ASP A 83 6.37 -4.75 -6.18
CA ASP A 83 5.39 -4.92 -7.27
C ASP A 83 5.71 -4.26 -8.62
N ALA A 84 6.64 -3.31 -8.73
CA ALA A 84 6.93 -2.68 -10.04
C ALA A 84 8.41 -2.76 -10.42
N ASP A 85 9.28 -2.27 -9.54
CA ASP A 85 10.72 -2.26 -9.82
C ASP A 85 11.30 -3.67 -9.76
N GLN A 86 10.91 -4.48 -8.77
CA GLN A 86 11.31 -5.88 -8.68
C GLN A 86 10.77 -6.72 -9.85
N ILE A 87 9.54 -6.44 -10.32
CA ILE A 87 9.00 -7.11 -11.51
C ILE A 87 9.81 -6.72 -12.75
N ASN A 88 10.11 -5.44 -12.94
CA ASN A 88 10.88 -4.96 -14.09
C ASN A 88 12.34 -5.45 -14.07
N GLU A 89 12.97 -5.49 -12.89
CA GLU A 89 14.31 -6.05 -12.72
C GLU A 89 14.33 -7.56 -12.99
N GLU A 90 13.35 -8.31 -12.48
CA GLU A 90 13.27 -9.75 -12.71
C GLU A 90 12.94 -10.07 -14.18
N VAL A 91 12.06 -9.31 -14.83
CA VAL A 91 11.80 -9.39 -16.27
C VAL A 91 13.08 -9.09 -17.06
N SER A 92 13.79 -8.01 -16.72
CA SER A 92 15.04 -7.63 -17.38
C SER A 92 16.12 -8.69 -17.19
N ARG A 93 16.23 -9.27 -16.00
CA ARG A 93 17.15 -10.36 -15.68
C ARG A 93 16.81 -11.62 -16.48
N GLN A 94 15.55 -12.02 -16.56
CA GLN A 94 15.16 -13.20 -17.34
C GLN A 94 15.37 -12.98 -18.85
N VAL A 95 15.07 -11.78 -19.35
CA VAL A 95 15.32 -11.41 -20.75
C VAL A 95 16.81 -11.37 -21.07
N SER A 96 17.67 -10.93 -20.14
CA SER A 96 19.13 -10.90 -20.36
C SER A 96 19.78 -12.29 -20.33
N HIS A 97 19.18 -13.24 -19.64
CA HIS A 97 19.60 -14.65 -19.64
C HIS A 97 19.00 -15.44 -20.81
N CYS A 98 18.18 -14.80 -21.64
CA CYS A 98 17.56 -15.42 -22.80
C CYS A 98 18.56 -15.45 -23.96
N ILE A 99 18.98 -16.65 -24.38
CA ILE A 99 19.97 -16.88 -25.44
C ILE A 99 19.30 -17.03 -26.82
N CYS A 100 18.02 -16.70 -26.93
CA CYS A 100 17.23 -17.01 -28.11
C CYS A 100 17.74 -16.21 -29.34
N PRO A 101 18.15 -16.88 -30.46
CA PRO A 101 18.80 -16.23 -31.60
C PRO A 101 17.91 -15.25 -32.38
N LYS A 102 16.58 -15.33 -32.19
CA LYS A 102 15.60 -14.45 -32.85
C LYS A 102 14.58 -13.96 -31.83
N ARG A 103 14.56 -12.64 -31.60
CA ARG A 103 13.53 -11.97 -30.78
C ARG A 103 12.18 -12.13 -31.48
N PHE A 104 11.17 -12.62 -30.77
CA PHE A 104 9.82 -12.78 -31.31
C PHE A 104 9.27 -11.43 -31.79
N GLN A 105 8.69 -11.41 -32.98
CA GLN A 105 8.00 -10.22 -33.50
C GLN A 105 6.56 -10.20 -32.96
N VAL A 106 6.27 -9.17 -32.17
CA VAL A 106 4.94 -8.90 -31.63
C VAL A 106 4.34 -7.73 -32.39
N GLU A 107 3.16 -7.93 -32.98
CA GLU A 107 2.44 -6.91 -33.75
C GLU A 107 1.10 -6.61 -33.07
N GLN A 108 0.80 -5.33 -32.86
CA GLN A 108 -0.49 -4.90 -32.28
C GLN A 108 -1.57 -4.86 -33.35
N ILE A 109 -2.59 -5.69 -33.19
CA ILE A 109 -3.72 -5.77 -34.13
C ILE A 109 -4.87 -4.86 -33.67
N SER A 110 -5.04 -4.65 -32.37
CA SER A 110 -6.01 -3.70 -31.83
C SER A 110 -5.64 -3.24 -30.41
N ALA A 111 -6.41 -2.28 -29.87
CA ALA A 111 -6.13 -1.60 -28.59
C ALA A 111 -5.71 -2.57 -27.46
N ASN A 112 -6.23 -3.80 -27.44
CA ASN A 112 -5.88 -4.82 -26.45
C ASN A 112 -5.57 -6.21 -27.07
N ARG A 113 -5.12 -6.27 -28.34
CA ARG A 113 -4.84 -7.56 -29.01
C ARG A 113 -3.52 -7.50 -29.75
N TYR A 114 -2.64 -8.45 -29.43
CA TYR A 114 -1.32 -8.58 -30.03
C TYR A 114 -1.18 -9.98 -30.66
N ARG A 115 -0.52 -10.05 -31.81
CA ARG A 115 -0.15 -11.31 -32.46
C ARG A 115 1.35 -11.49 -32.30
N VAL A 116 1.73 -12.63 -31.75
CA VAL A 116 3.12 -13.09 -31.69
C VAL A 116 3.31 -14.03 -32.87
N SER A 117 4.29 -13.76 -33.72
CA SER A 117 4.56 -14.62 -34.89
C SER A 117 5.23 -15.92 -34.43
N ASP A 118 4.73 -17.07 -34.89
CA ASP A 118 5.23 -18.40 -34.52
C ASP A 118 6.66 -18.63 -35.04
N LEU A 119 7.66 -18.42 -34.18
CA LEU A 119 8.93 -19.12 -34.33
C LEU A 119 8.81 -20.47 -33.64
N LYS A 120 9.10 -21.54 -34.38
CA LYS A 120 8.97 -22.92 -33.90
C LYS A 120 9.77 -23.14 -32.61
N PRO A 121 9.33 -24.05 -31.71
CA PRO A 121 9.81 -24.15 -30.32
C PRO A 121 11.23 -24.68 -30.12
N PHE A 122 12.07 -24.76 -31.17
CA PHE A 122 13.34 -25.51 -31.16
C PHE A 122 14.59 -24.65 -31.37
N ASP A 123 14.58 -23.37 -30.99
CA ASP A 123 15.79 -22.52 -31.04
C ASP A 123 16.02 -21.74 -29.72
N CYS A 124 15.83 -22.38 -28.57
CA CYS A 124 16.56 -21.98 -27.36
C CYS A 124 17.16 -23.26 -26.76
N MET A 125 18.45 -23.49 -27.03
CA MET A 125 19.29 -24.42 -26.27
C MET A 125 19.69 -23.76 -24.95
#